data_AF-L0DXX9-F1
#
_entry.id   AF-L0DXX9-F1
#
_cell.length_a   1.000
_cell.length_b   1.000
_cell.length_c   1.000
_cell.angle_alpha   90.00
_cell.angle_beta   90.00
_cell.angle_gamma   90.00
#
_symmetry.space_group_name_H-M   'P 1'
#
loop_
_entity.id
_entity.type
_entity.pdbx_description
1 polymer ?
#
loop_
_entity_poly.entity_id
_entity_poly.type
_entity_poly.pdbx_seq_one_letter_code
_entity_poly.pdbx_strand_id
1 'polypeptide(L)'
;MWQDRDRIAVMFVLFACWHPARLTSAQWAALKQASDQWNDDVTRRIRSLRRRTRHLDWPEGYRALQQLELGSERVEAAWLAGRACPAPEGTLPADRQFRLERLFPWLPGTEIAELLNALGDS
;
A
#
# COMPACT_ATOMS: atom_id res chain seq x y z
N MET A 1 14.15 5.11 -6.81
CA MET A 1 13.39 5.17 -5.54
C MET A 1 12.83 3.78 -5.27
N TRP A 2 12.78 3.29 -4.04
CA TRP A 2 12.30 1.93 -3.69
C TRP A 2 10.91 1.62 -4.28
N GLN A 3 10.08 2.65 -4.45
CA GLN A 3 8.78 2.63 -5.15
C GLN A 3 8.84 2.16 -6.62
N ASP A 4 9.98 2.34 -7.29
CA ASP A 4 10.19 1.95 -8.69
C ASP A 4 10.88 0.58 -8.82
N ARG A 5 11.57 0.10 -7.77
CA ARG A 5 12.38 -1.12 -7.82
C ARG A 5 11.71 -2.34 -7.23
N ASP A 6 10.87 -2.19 -6.22
CA ASP A 6 10.35 -3.35 -5.53
C ASP A 6 8.84 -3.40 -5.45
N ARG A 7 8.37 -4.64 -5.58
CA ARG A 7 7.00 -5.17 -5.62
C ARG A 7 6.15 -4.83 -4.40
N ILE A 8 6.56 -3.85 -3.60
CA ILE A 8 5.87 -3.40 -2.40
C ILE A 8 4.58 -2.72 -2.86
N ALA A 9 3.46 -3.38 -2.59
CA ALA A 9 2.16 -2.74 -2.65
C ALA A 9 2.14 -1.63 -1.60
N VAL A 10 2.51 -0.42 -2.01
CA VAL A 10 2.58 0.77 -1.14
C VAL A 10 1.27 0.95 -0.37
N MET A 11 0.14 0.62 -1.00
CA MET A 11 -1.17 0.64 -0.34
C MET A 11 -1.28 -0.36 0.81
N PHE A 12 -0.69 -1.55 0.72
CA PHE A 12 -0.65 -2.48 1.85
C PHE A 12 0.22 -1.98 2.99
N VAL A 13 1.36 -1.33 2.69
CA VAL A 13 2.22 -0.71 3.69
C VAL A 13 1.46 0.39 4.44
N LEU A 14 0.83 1.31 3.69
CA LEU A 14 -0.01 2.36 4.26
C LEU A 14 -1.17 1.78 5.07
N PHE A 15 -1.85 0.77 4.55
CA PHE A 15 -2.89 0.08 5.29
C PHE A 15 -2.35 -0.51 6.61
N ALA A 16 -1.22 -1.21 6.56
CA ALA A 16 -0.60 -1.81 7.73
C ALA A 16 -0.20 -0.74 8.76
N CYS A 17 0.29 0.43 8.37
CA CYS A 17 0.67 1.48 9.32
C CYS A 17 -0.52 2.16 10.02
N TRP A 18 -1.69 2.21 9.38
CA TRP A 18 -2.87 2.92 9.92
C TRP A 18 -4.03 2.04 10.38
N HIS A 19 -3.99 0.73 10.11
CA HIS A 19 -5.06 -0.16 10.55
C HIS A 19 -5.06 -0.33 12.08
N PRO A 20 -6.14 0.04 12.78
CA PRO A 20 -6.12 0.08 14.24
C PRO A 20 -6.15 -1.31 14.90
N ALA A 21 -6.67 -2.34 14.22
CA ALA A 21 -6.87 -3.65 14.84
C ALA A 21 -5.58 -4.46 15.01
N ARG A 22 -5.58 -5.33 16.03
CA ARG A 22 -4.64 -6.44 16.12
C ARG A 22 -5.17 -7.61 15.28
N LEU A 23 -4.59 -7.79 14.11
CA LEU A 23 -4.83 -8.96 13.27
C LEU A 23 -3.83 -10.07 13.60
N THR A 24 -4.29 -11.31 13.51
CA THR A 24 -3.42 -12.50 13.54
C THR A 24 -2.48 -12.52 12.34
N SER A 25 -1.38 -13.28 12.42
CA SER A 25 -0.48 -13.47 11.28
C SER A 25 -1.17 -14.03 10.04
N ALA A 26 -2.15 -14.93 10.22
CA ALA A 26 -2.92 -15.48 9.11
C ALA A 26 -3.79 -14.42 8.42
N GLN A 27 -4.44 -13.54 9.19
CA GLN A 27 -5.22 -12.42 8.65
C GLN A 27 -4.33 -11.42 7.89
N TRP A 28 -3.17 -11.09 8.44
CA TRP A 28 -2.19 -10.24 7.75
C TRP A 28 -1.70 -10.85 6.43
N ALA A 29 -1.37 -12.15 6.43
CA ALA A 29 -0.95 -12.85 5.22
C ALA A 29 -2.04 -12.86 4.15
N ALA A 30 -3.31 -13.09 4.52
CA ALA A 30 -4.44 -13.07 3.61
C ALA A 30 -4.68 -11.66 3.01
N LEU A 31 -4.57 -10.61 3.82
CA LEU A 31 -4.68 -9.22 3.34
C LEU A 31 -3.52 -8.85 2.42
N LYS A 32 -2.29 -9.29 2.75
CA LYS A 32 -1.13 -9.08 1.89
C LYS A 32 -1.33 -9.75 0.54
N GLN A 33 -1.71 -11.03 0.51
CA GLN A 33 -1.97 -11.76 -0.72
C GLN A 33 -3.06 -11.07 -1.56
N ALA A 34 -4.11 -10.58 -0.92
CA ALA A 34 -5.18 -9.84 -1.57
C ALA A 34 -4.68 -8.53 -2.22
N SER A 35 -3.86 -7.75 -1.50
CA SER A 35 -3.27 -6.50 -2.02
C SER A 35 -2.25 -6.76 -3.11
N ASP A 36 -1.41 -7.80 -2.98
CA ASP A 36 -0.46 -8.19 -4.03
C ASP A 36 -1.21 -8.51 -5.34
N GLN A 37 -2.30 -9.29 -5.26
CA GLN A 37 -3.14 -9.60 -6.42
C GLN A 37 -3.76 -8.34 -7.04
N TRP A 38 -4.31 -7.43 -6.21
CA TRP A 38 -4.86 -6.17 -6.69
C TRP A 38 -3.81 -5.32 -7.41
N ASN A 39 -2.62 -5.20 -6.82
CA ASN A 39 -1.51 -4.45 -7.40
C ASN A 39 -1.09 -5.01 -8.77
N ASP A 40 -1.04 -6.33 -8.91
CA ASP A 40 -0.69 -7.02 -10.15
C ASP A 40 -1.75 -6.84 -11.25
N ASP A 41 -3.03 -6.97 -10.89
CA ASP A 41 -4.14 -6.92 -11.84
C ASP A 41 -4.57 -5.50 -12.22
N VAL A 42 -4.45 -4.55 -11.31
CA VAL A 42 -5.03 -3.20 -11.44
C VAL A 42 -3.96 -2.13 -11.42
N THR A 43 -3.34 -1.89 -10.26
CA THR A 43 -2.50 -0.71 -10.01
C THR A 43 -1.29 -0.66 -10.96
N ARG A 44 -0.56 -1.78 -11.14
CA ARG A 44 0.60 -1.84 -12.05
C ARG A 44 0.21 -1.62 -13.50
N ARG A 45 -0.96 -2.10 -13.93
CA ARG A 45 -1.43 -1.92 -15.31
C ARG A 45 -1.74 -0.47 -15.59
N ILE A 46 -2.44 0.20 -14.68
CA ILE A 46 -2.74 1.64 -14.77
C ILE A 46 -1.44 2.45 -14.75
N ARG A 47 -0.53 2.18 -13.81
CA ARG A 47 0.75 2.88 -13.70
C ARG A 47 1.63 2.68 -14.96
N SER A 48 1.63 1.48 -15.53
CA SER A 48 2.31 1.18 -16.81
C SER A 48 1.72 1.97 -17.97
N LEU A 49 0.38 2.04 -18.07
CA LEU A 49 -0.30 2.88 -19.07
C LEU A 49 0.04 4.36 -18.89
N ARG A 50 0.02 4.87 -17.66
CA ARG A 50 0.37 6.27 -17.35
C ARG A 50 1.81 6.59 -17.74
N ARG A 51 2.76 5.71 -17.41
CA ARG A 51 4.19 5.86 -17.79
C ARG A 51 4.38 5.92 -19.31
N ARG A 52 3.70 5.04 -20.06
CA ARG A 52 3.74 5.08 -21.54
C ARG A 52 3.13 6.37 -22.10
N THR A 53 2.03 6.83 -21.51
CA THR A 53 1.32 8.04 -21.94
C THR A 53 2.10 9.32 -21.67
N ARG A 54 3.03 9.32 -20.70
CA ARG A 54 3.90 10.47 -20.40
C ARG A 54 4.70 10.98 -21.60
N HIS A 55 5.01 10.09 -22.55
CA HIS A 55 5.78 10.42 -23.75
C HIS A 55 4.90 10.74 -24.96
N LEU A 56 3.58 10.65 -24.81
CA LEU A 56 2.63 11.07 -25.83
C LEU A 56 2.29 12.54 -25.63
N ASP A 57 2.08 13.28 -26.71
CA ASP A 57 1.52 14.64 -26.67
C ASP A 57 0.00 14.58 -26.39
N TRP A 58 -0.34 14.05 -25.21
CA TRP A 58 -1.71 13.85 -24.77
C TRP A 58 -1.85 14.08 -23.24
N PRO A 59 -1.76 15.35 -22.81
CA PRO A 59 -1.77 15.71 -21.39
C PRO A 59 -3.08 15.36 -20.68
N GLU A 60 -4.23 15.40 -21.37
CA GLU A 60 -5.53 15.01 -20.82
C GLU A 60 -5.56 13.52 -20.47
N GLY A 61 -5.05 12.67 -21.36
CA GLY A 61 -4.96 11.23 -21.13
C GLY A 61 -4.03 10.88 -19.97
N TYR A 62 -2.90 11.58 -19.86
CA TYR A 62 -2.00 11.43 -18.72
C TYR A 62 -2.70 11.77 -17.39
N ARG A 63 -3.43 12.89 -17.33
CA ARG A 63 -4.19 13.29 -16.13
C ARG A 63 -5.31 12.30 -15.81
N ALA A 64 -6.04 11.82 -16.81
CA ALA A 64 -7.09 10.82 -16.62
C ALA A 64 -6.52 9.51 -16.03
N LEU A 65 -5.38 9.04 -16.52
CA LEU A 65 -4.69 7.87 -15.99
C LEU A 65 -4.16 8.10 -14.57
N GLN A 66 -3.70 9.31 -14.26
CA GLN A 66 -3.32 9.67 -12.89
C GLN A 66 -4.51 9.62 -11.93
N GLN A 67 -5.67 10.15 -12.33
CA GLN A 67 -6.88 10.08 -11.51
C GLN A 67 -7.39 8.64 -11.35
N LEU A 68 -7.28 7.83 -12.41
CA LEU A 68 -7.63 6.40 -12.36
C LEU A 68 -6.73 5.64 -11.39
N GLU A 69 -5.41 5.93 -11.38
CA GLU A 69 -4.47 5.33 -10.43
C GLU A 69 -4.87 5.65 -8.99
N LEU A 70 -5.10 6.94 -8.67
CA LEU A 70 -5.55 7.37 -7.34
C LEU A 70 -6.90 6.76 -6.95
N GLY A 71 -7.83 6.66 -7.90
CA GLY A 71 -9.13 6.01 -7.69
C GLY A 71 -8.97 4.53 -7.34
N SER A 72 -8.10 3.81 -8.04
CA SER A 72 -7.83 2.40 -7.78
C SER A 72 -7.20 2.17 -6.39
N GLU A 73 -6.28 3.03 -5.97
CA GLU A 73 -5.65 2.98 -4.65
C GLU A 73 -6.69 3.20 -3.52
N ARG A 74 -7.64 4.12 -3.71
CA ARG A 74 -8.76 4.33 -2.77
C ARG A 74 -9.67 3.11 -2.65
N VAL A 75 -9.99 2.47 -3.77
CA VAL A 75 -10.81 1.26 -3.78
C VAL A 75 -10.10 0.12 -3.06
N GLU A 76 -8.80 -0.06 -3.30
CA GLU A 76 -7.99 -1.06 -2.60
C GLU A 76 -8.00 -0.83 -1.09
N ALA A 77 -7.79 0.42 -0.63
CA ALA A 77 -7.81 0.75 0.78
C ALA A 77 -9.17 0.45 1.44
N ALA A 78 -10.27 0.82 0.79
CA ALA A 78 -11.63 0.54 1.29
C ALA A 78 -11.89 -0.98 1.35
N TRP A 79 -11.44 -1.72 0.36
CA TRP A 79 -11.57 -3.17 0.30
C TRP A 79 -10.75 -3.88 1.39
N LEU A 80 -9.50 -3.46 1.62
CA LEU A 80 -8.67 -3.96 2.72
C LEU A 80 -9.30 -3.66 4.09
N ALA A 81 -9.83 -2.46 4.28
CA ALA A 81 -10.53 -2.08 5.51
C ALA A 81 -11.78 -2.95 5.76
N GLY A 82 -12.59 -3.21 4.72
CA GLY A 82 -13.75 -4.09 4.82
C GLY A 82 -13.38 -5.53 5.18
N ARG A 83 -12.25 -6.03 4.67
CA ARG A 83 -11.76 -7.39 4.95
C ARG A 83 -11.10 -7.56 6.32
N ALA A 84 -10.67 -6.47 6.94
CA ALA A 84 -9.97 -6.50 8.22
C ALA A 84 -10.88 -6.35 9.45
N CYS A 85 -12.17 -6.06 9.28
CA CYS A 85 -13.12 -5.85 10.37
C CYS A 85 -13.68 -7.18 10.94
N PRO A 86 -14.00 -7.27 12.26
CA PRO A 86 -14.13 -6.16 13.22
C PRO A 86 -12.91 -5.98 14.12
N ALA A 87 -12.42 -4.74 14.21
CA ALA A 87 -11.48 -4.32 15.24
C ALA A 87 -12.25 -4.09 16.56
N PRO A 88 -11.80 -4.60 17.71
CA PRO A 88 -12.39 -4.21 19.00
C PRO A 88 -12.22 -2.71 19.27
N GLU A 89 -13.23 -2.07 19.86
CA GLU A 89 -13.13 -0.70 20.37
C GLU A 89 -11.97 -0.60 21.38
N GLY A 90 -11.16 0.46 21.26
CA GLY A 90 -10.01 0.70 22.16
C GLY A 90 -8.68 0.10 21.72
N THR A 91 -8.56 -0.41 20.49
CA THR A 91 -7.26 -0.89 19.99
C THR A 91 -6.33 0.29 19.68
N LEU A 92 -5.32 0.51 20.52
CA LEU A 92 -4.21 1.43 20.24
C LEU A 92 -3.38 0.92 19.04
N PRO A 93 -2.73 1.81 18.26
CA PRO A 93 -1.82 1.38 17.21
C PRO A 93 -0.73 0.50 17.82
N ALA A 94 -0.60 -0.74 17.35
CA ALA A 94 0.60 -1.51 17.61
C ALA A 94 1.76 -0.79 16.91
N ASP A 95 2.90 -0.69 17.60
CA ASP A 95 4.14 -0.08 17.10
C ASP A 95 4.32 -0.33 15.60
N ARG A 96 4.29 0.77 14.83
CA ARG A 96 4.33 0.74 13.35
C ARG A 96 5.64 0.12 12.86
N GLN A 97 6.75 0.37 13.56
CA GLN A 97 8.04 -0.22 13.22
C GLN A 97 7.99 -1.74 13.38
N PHE A 98 7.56 -2.23 14.55
CA PHE A 98 7.42 -3.67 14.81
C PHE A 98 6.52 -4.35 13.77
N ARG A 99 5.44 -3.69 13.36
CA ARG A 99 4.52 -4.21 12.35
C ARG A 99 5.16 -4.29 10.96
N LEU A 100 5.90 -3.26 10.55
CA LEU A 100 6.62 -3.26 9.27
C LEU A 100 7.71 -4.33 9.24
N GLU A 101 8.53 -4.44 10.29
CA GLU A 101 9.57 -5.48 10.41
C GLU A 101 8.97 -6.89 10.30
N ARG A 102 7.79 -7.11 10.91
CA ARG A 102 7.11 -8.41 10.86
C ARG A 102 6.48 -8.72 9.50
N LEU A 103 5.91 -7.73 8.82
CA LEU A 103 5.22 -7.92 7.54
C LEU A 103 6.17 -7.95 6.35
N PHE A 104 7.30 -7.26 6.47
CA PHE A 104 8.30 -7.13 5.43
C PHE A 104 9.70 -7.48 5.98
N PRO A 105 9.93 -8.72 6.44
CA PRO A 105 11.20 -9.12 7.05
C PRO A 105 12.40 -9.04 6.10
N TRP A 106 12.16 -8.88 4.79
CA TRP A 106 13.19 -8.70 3.77
C TRP A 106 13.58 -7.23 3.54
N LEU A 107 12.83 -6.26 4.10
CA LEU A 107 13.16 -4.85 4.00
C LEU A 107 14.29 -4.50 5.00
N PRO A 108 15.38 -3.84 4.57
CA PRO A 108 16.41 -3.36 5.49
C PRO A 108 15.81 -2.39 6.52
N GLY A 109 16.31 -2.41 7.75
CA GLY A 109 15.84 -1.49 8.81
C GLY A 109 15.96 -0.01 8.42
N THR A 110 16.94 0.36 7.58
CA THR A 110 17.08 1.71 7.02
C THR A 110 15.92 2.10 6.11
N GLU A 111 15.41 1.17 5.30
CA GLU A 111 14.24 1.44 4.45
C GLU A 111 12.95 1.52 5.26
N ILE A 112 12.84 0.74 6.34
CA ILE A 112 11.73 0.85 7.30
C ILE A 112 11.75 2.22 7.98
N ALA A 113 12.92 2.71 8.39
CA ALA A 113 13.06 4.04 8.98
C ALA A 113 12.72 5.16 7.97
N GLU A 114 13.18 5.05 6.72
CA GLU A 114 12.80 5.99 5.65
C GLU A 114 11.30 6.02 5.40
N LEU A 115 10.65 4.85 5.39
CA LEU A 115 9.20 4.72 5.30
C LEU A 115 8.52 5.44 6.46
N LEU A 116 8.88 5.15 7.71
CA LEU A 116 8.28 5.79 8.88
C LEU A 116 8.45 7.32 8.88
N ASN A 117 9.64 7.81 8.51
CA ASN A 117 9.91 9.24 8.35
C ASN A 117 9.02 9.88 7.28
N ALA A 118 8.86 9.23 6.13
CA ALA A 118 7.96 9.71 5.07
C ALA A 118 6.47 9.72 5.49
N LEU A 119 6.12 8.93 6.50
CA LEU A 119 4.78 8.78 7.06
C LEU A 119 4.50 9.71 8.26
N GLY A 120 5.50 10.46 8.72
CA GLY A 120 5.35 11.52 9.73
C GLY A 120 5.62 11.09 11.19
N ASP A 121 6.23 9.92 11.42
CA ASP A 121 6.78 9.57 12.73
C ASP A 121 8.22 10.09 12.81
N SER A 122 8.41 11.25 13.44
CA SER A 122 9.72 11.86 13.75
C SER A 122 9.94 11.90 15.25
#